data_AF-A0A2E5KH89-F1
#
_entry.id   AF-A0A2E5KH89-F1
#
_cell.length_a   1.000
_cell.length_b   1.000
_cell.length_c   1.000
_cell.angle_alpha   90.00
_cell.angle_beta   90.00
_cell.angle_gamma   90.00
#
_symmetry.space_group_name_H-M   'P 1'
#
loop_
_entity.id
_entity.type
_entity.pdbx_description
1 polymer ?
#
loop_
_entity_poly.entity_id
_entity_poly.type
_entity_poly.pdbx_seq_one_letter_code
_entity_poly.pdbx_strand_id
1 'polypeptide(L)' 'MGLMGILKSNSDNGAGNGTELNFYDVKGRQKFNSSKYSIVVKSGRRFAVAKAPSGIDAYRILGKA' A
#
# COMPACT_ATOMS: atom_id res chain seq x y z
N MET A 1 16.16 23.57 24.97
CA MET A 1 14.76 23.64 24.48
C MET A 1 14.69 22.77 23.24
N GLY A 2 13.76 21.80 23.25
CA GLY A 2 13.96 20.45 22.70
C GLY A 2 13.99 20.29 21.18
N LEU A 3 14.87 19.41 20.71
CA LEU A 3 14.80 18.79 19.39
C LEU A 3 13.62 17.82 19.38
N MET A 4 12.51 18.20 18.73
CA MET A 4 11.41 17.29 18.44
C MET A 4 11.82 16.35 17.30
N GLY A 5 12.24 15.14 17.68
CA GLY A 5 12.50 14.05 16.76
C GLY A 5 11.22 13.65 16.03
N ILE A 6 11.27 13.68 14.70
CA ILE A 6 10.20 13.19 13.83
C ILE A 6 10.16 11.67 13.95
N LEU A 7 9.19 11.14 14.70
CA LEU A 7 8.97 9.70 14.83
C LEU A 7 8.42 9.16 13.50
N LYS A 8 9.26 8.41 12.79
CA LYS A 8 8.90 7.64 11.60
C LYS A 8 8.12 6.40 12.01
N SER A 9 6.79 6.46 12.01
CA SER A 9 5.95 5.26 12.14
C SER A 9 6.00 4.45 10.84
N ASN A 10 6.89 3.46 10.79
CA ASN A 10 6.87 2.43 9.76
C ASN A 10 6.08 1.22 10.28
N SER A 11 4.78 1.18 9.99
CA SER A 11 3.99 -0.04 10.14
C SER A 11 4.21 -0.92 8.92
N ASP A 12 5.19 -1.82 9.00
CA ASP A 12 5.37 -2.92 8.05
C ASP A 12 4.48 -4.09 8.51
N ASN A 13 3.29 -4.21 7.90
CA ASN A 13 2.43 -5.37 8.11
C ASN A 13 2.67 -6.36 6.97
N GLY A 14 3.35 -7.45 7.32
CA GLY A 14 3.65 -8.59 6.46
C GLY A 14 2.40 -9.23 5.87
N ALA A 15 2.59 -9.78 4.68
CA ALA A 15 1.57 -10.38 3.84
C ALA A 15 1.04 -11.71 4.40
N GLY A 16 -0.28 -11.91 4.32
CA GLY A 16 -0.90 -13.24 4.37
C GLY A 16 -2.16 -13.29 5.23
N ASN A 17 -3.32 -13.38 4.56
CA ASN A 17 -4.69 -13.53 5.11
C ASN A 17 -5.26 -12.33 5.88
N GLY A 18 -6.01 -11.48 5.16
CA GLY A 18 -6.94 -10.51 5.75
C GLY A 18 -6.33 -9.17 6.19
N THR A 19 -5.04 -8.94 5.99
CA THR A 19 -4.41 -7.69 6.38
C THR A 19 -4.77 -6.56 5.42
N GLU A 20 -5.43 -5.53 5.94
CA GLU A 20 -5.67 -4.30 5.18
C GLU A 20 -4.35 -3.68 4.73
N LEU A 21 -4.24 -3.42 3.44
CA LEU A 21 -3.09 -2.75 2.87
C LEU A 21 -3.42 -1.27 2.64
N ASN A 22 -2.49 -0.41 3.05
CA ASN A 22 -2.47 0.99 2.66
C ASN A 22 -2.06 1.11 1.19
N PHE A 23 -2.88 1.75 0.38
CA PHE A 23 -2.64 2.13 -0.99
C PHE A 23 -2.56 3.66 -1.10
N TYR A 24 -1.99 4.14 -2.21
CA TYR A 24 -1.97 5.55 -2.54
C TYR A 24 -2.73 5.78 -3.85
N ASP A 25 -3.77 6.59 -3.78
CA ASP A 25 -4.52 7.05 -4.94
C ASP A 25 -3.80 8.26 -5.54
N VAL A 26 -3.17 8.08 -6.70
CA VAL A 26 -2.44 9.16 -7.38
C VAL A 26 -3.37 10.24 -7.95
N LYS A 27 -4.62 9.88 -8.28
CA LYS A 27 -5.60 10.83 -8.83
C LYS A 27 -6.31 11.59 -7.71
N GLY A 28 -6.71 10.90 -6.65
CA GLY A 28 -7.26 11.51 -5.43
C GLY A 28 -6.20 12.15 -4.52
N ARG A 29 -4.91 11.90 -4.78
CA ARG A 29 -3.75 12.33 -3.98
C ARG A 29 -3.85 11.97 -2.49
N GLN A 30 -4.55 10.88 -2.18
CA GLN A 30 -4.87 10.46 -0.82
C GLN A 30 -4.47 9.01 -0.57
N LYS A 31 -4.19 8.69 0.69
CA LYS A 31 -4.00 7.31 1.14
C LYS A 31 -5.36 6.68 1.44
N PHE A 32 -5.49 5.40 1.20
CA PHE A 32 -6.66 4.61 1.58
C PHE A 32 -6.26 3.20 1.95
N ASN A 33 -7.07 2.55 2.77
CA ASN A 33 -6.83 1.18 3.21
C ASN A 33 -7.80 0.27 2.45
N SER A 34 -7.34 -0.91 2.06
CA SER A 34 -8.22 -1.91 1.46
C SER A 34 -7.73 -3.31 1.77
N SER A 35 -8.65 -4.17 2.20
CA SER A 35 -8.48 -5.62 2.25
C SER A 35 -8.85 -6.29 0.91
N LYS A 36 -9.55 -5.57 0.02
CA LYS A 36 -10.00 -6.08 -1.28
C LYS A 36 -9.00 -5.70 -2.37
N TYR A 37 -7.97 -6.53 -2.51
CA TYR A 37 -6.95 -6.37 -3.54
C TYR A 37 -6.63 -7.71 -4.20
N SER A 38 -6.12 -7.64 -5.43
CA SER A 38 -5.60 -8.79 -6.16
C SER A 38 -4.08 -8.75 -6.19
N ILE A 39 -3.43 -9.90 -6.06
CA ILE A 39 -1.97 -9.99 -6.19
C ILE A 39 -1.63 -10.31 -7.65
N VAL A 40 -0.81 -9.48 -8.26
CA VAL A 40 -0.30 -9.69 -9.63
C VAL A 40 1.22 -9.75 -9.60
N VAL A 41 1.81 -10.60 -10.44
CA VAL A 41 3.26 -10.67 -10.61
C VAL A 41 3.63 -9.98 -11.93
N LYS A 42 4.52 -9.00 -11.87
CA LYS A 42 5.08 -8.33 -13.06
C LYS A 42 6.60 -8.24 -12.92
N SER A 43 7.33 -8.67 -13.95
CA SER A 43 8.80 -8.62 -13.98
C SER A 43 9.47 -9.21 -12.73
N GLY A 44 8.95 -10.33 -12.21
CA GLY A 44 9.49 -11.01 -11.01
C GLY A 44 9.20 -10.29 -9.69
N ARG A 45 8.31 -9.30 -9.66
CA ARG A 45 7.86 -8.62 -8.45
C ARG A 45 6.37 -8.81 -8.23
N ARG A 46 5.96 -8.92 -6.97
CA ARG A 46 4.57 -9.02 -6.54
C ARG A 46 4.02 -7.63 -6.27
N PHE A 47 2.82 -7.37 -6.79
CA PHE A 47 2.07 -6.14 -6.58
C PHE A 47 0.69 -6.49 -6.04
N ALA A 48 0.26 -5.80 -4.98
CA ALA A 48 -1.14 -5.74 -4.62
C ALA A 48 -1.81 -4.63 -5.45
N VAL A 49 -2.97 -4.94 -6.03
CA VAL A 49 -3.76 -4.03 -6.86
C VAL A 49 -5.15 -3.89 -6.27
N ALA A 50 -5.53 -2.67 -5.90
CA ALA A 50 -6.85 -2.34 -5.36
C ALA A 50 -7.52 -1.24 -6.18
N LYS A 51 -8.86 -1.21 -6.16
CA LYS A 51 -9.63 -0.09 -6.71
C LYS A 51 -9.61 1.09 -5.74
N ALA A 52 -9.12 2.22 -6.21
CA ALA A 52 -9.10 3.46 -5.45
C ALA A 52 -10.45 4.19 -5.51
N PRO A 53 -10.76 5.05 -4.52
CA PRO A 53 -12.01 5.84 -4.50
C PRO A 53 -12.21 6.73 -5.74
N SER A 54 -11.13 7.17 -6.38
CA SER A 54 -11.19 7.95 -7.62
C SER A 54 -11.48 7.13 -8.90
N GLY A 55 -11.63 5.80 -8.76
CA GLY A 55 -11.97 4.84 -9.82
C GLY A 55 -10.77 4.17 -10.52
N ILE A 56 -9.54 4.54 -10.15
CA ILE A 56 -8.32 3.98 -10.77
C ILE A 56 -7.80 2.76 -10.01
N ASP A 57 -6.89 2.02 -10.65
CA ASP A 57 -6.17 0.92 -9.99
C ASP A 57 -4.92 1.45 -9.27
N ALA A 58 -4.85 1.25 -7.97
CA ALA A 58 -3.70 1.60 -7.16
C ALA A 58 -2.80 0.37 -6.97
N TYR A 59 -1.52 0.53 -7.29
CA TYR A 59 -0.51 -0.53 -7.18
C TYR A 59 0.34 -0.33 -5.93
N ARG A 60 0.49 -1.38 -5.13
CA ARG A 60 1.44 -1.45 -4.02
C ARG A 60 2.45 -2.56 -4.25
N ILE A 61 3.74 -2.24 -4.17
CA ILE A 61 4.81 -3.23 -4.27
C ILE A 61 4.83 -4.05 -2.97
N LEU A 62 4.77 -5.37 -3.09
CA LEU A 62 4.90 -6.31 -1.97
C LEU A 62 6.32 -6.86 -1.84
N GLY A 63 7.11 -6.84 -2.92
CA GLY A 63 8.49 -7.32 -2.94
C GLY A 63 8.77 -8.22 -4.13
N LYS A 64 9.91 -8.94 -4.08
CA LYS A 64 10.25 -9.95 -5.09
C LYS A 64 9.30 -11.14 -4.99
N ALA A 65 8.95 -11.72 -6.13
CA ALA A 65 8.21 -12.97 -6.20
C ALA A 65 9.01 -14.10 -5.56
#